data_AF-A0AAC9D3Q3-F1
#
_entry.id   AF-A0AAC9D3Q3-F1
#
_cell.length_a   1.000
_cell.length_b   1.000
_cell.length_c   1.000
_cell.angle_alpha   90.00
_cell.angle_beta   90.00
_cell.angle_gamma   90.00
#
_symmetry.space_group_name_H-M   'P 1'
#
loop_
_entity.id
_entity.type
_entity.pdbx_description
1 polymer ?
#
loop_
_entity_poly.entity_id
_entity_poly.type
_entity_poly.pdbx_seq_one_letter_code
_entity_poly.pdbx_strand_id
1 'polypeptide(L)'
;MNQKYLNSNTRYIFLFLISVMTINCKKSETYINEYTLTETVKRSTKITIELHKKLETDSATTFPVVDKLCEVTNKNQILDFEKVFANGKRTDYCCCPDINYSINFYQNEEKEYFALYHVDTTQLKNKVRIFETGYQYSYIVDKNIWKKYLSKINESH
;
A
#
# COMPACT_ATOMS: atom_id res chain seq x y z
N MET A 1 -12.16 31.45 61.02
CA MET A 1 -11.37 30.46 60.26
C MET A 1 -11.96 30.38 58.85
N ASN A 2 -11.30 31.03 57.89
CA ASN A 2 -11.67 31.04 56.48
C ASN A 2 -10.81 30.03 55.72
N GLN A 3 -11.39 28.93 55.26
CA GLN A 3 -10.96 28.08 54.14
C GLN A 3 -12.09 27.07 53.93
N LYS A 4 -12.62 26.76 52.76
CA LYS A 4 -12.39 27.19 51.38
C LYS A 4 -13.64 26.68 50.65
N TYR A 5 -14.44 27.58 50.08
CA TYR A 5 -15.47 27.21 49.11
C TYR A 5 -14.76 26.68 47.86
N LEU A 6 -14.49 25.37 47.80
CA LEU A 6 -14.17 24.74 46.53
C LEU A 6 -15.47 24.61 45.73
N ASN A 7 -15.65 25.61 44.86
CA ASN A 7 -16.79 25.80 43.98
C ASN A 7 -17.25 24.51 43.29
N SER A 8 -18.54 24.20 43.42
CA SER A 8 -19.26 23.18 42.64
C SER A 8 -19.04 23.36 41.13
N ASN A 9 -18.88 24.61 40.68
CA ASN A 9 -18.61 24.98 39.28
C ASN A 9 -17.26 24.45 38.75
N THR A 10 -16.26 24.18 39.61
CA THR A 10 -14.95 23.67 39.18
C THR A 10 -15.02 22.20 38.76
N ARG A 11 -15.97 21.42 39.30
CA ARG A 11 -16.18 20.00 38.91
C ARG A 11 -16.77 19.87 37.51
N TYR A 12 -17.68 20.76 37.12
CA TYR A 12 -18.28 20.74 35.78
C TYR A 12 -17.31 21.17 34.68
N ILE A 13 -16.40 22.10 34.97
CA ILE A 13 -15.35 22.53 34.03
C ILE A 13 -14.38 21.37 33.74
N PHE A 14 -14.04 20.58 34.77
CA PHE A 14 -13.15 19.42 34.59
C PHE A 14 -13.80 18.30 33.76
N LEU A 15 -15.10 18.06 33.93
CA LEU A 15 -15.85 17.10 33.12
C LEU A 15 -16.00 17.55 31.66
N PHE A 16 -16.17 18.86 31.42
CA PHE A 16 -16.24 19.41 30.07
C PHE A 16 -14.88 19.29 29.34
N LEU A 17 -13.76 19.53 30.02
CA LEU A 17 -12.41 19.37 29.45
C LEU A 17 -12.08 17.92 29.05
N ILE A 18 -12.56 16.93 29.79
CA ILE A 18 -12.37 15.51 29.45
C ILE A 18 -13.21 15.12 28.22
N SER A 19 -14.39 15.74 28.05
CA SER A 19 -15.28 15.50 26.90
C SER A 19 -14.77 16.11 25.59
N VAL A 20 -14.08 17.26 25.63
CA VAL A 20 -13.55 17.89 24.40
C VAL A 20 -12.27 17.18 23.91
N MET A 21 -11.56 16.45 24.76
CA MET A 21 -10.35 15.70 24.39
C MET A 21 -10.63 14.37 23.66
N THR A 22 -11.87 13.87 23.62
CA THR A 22 -12.19 12.59 22.95
C THR A 22 -12.55 12.73 21.47
N ILE A 23 -12.59 13.95 20.91
CA ILE A 23 -12.95 14.19 19.51
C ILE A 23 -11.78 14.89 18.78
N ASN A 24 -10.75 14.11 18.47
CA ASN A 24 -9.94 14.20 17.23
C ASN A 24 -8.64 13.43 17.41
N CYS A 25 -8.73 12.15 17.77
CA CYS A 25 -7.71 11.23 17.31
C CYS A 25 -8.00 10.98 15.83
N LYS A 26 -7.54 11.87 14.94
CA LYS A 26 -7.37 11.47 13.54
C LYS A 26 -6.40 10.31 13.61
N LYS A 27 -6.91 9.11 13.36
CA LYS A 27 -6.13 7.87 13.36
C LYS A 27 -5.09 8.00 12.24
N SER A 28 -3.94 8.59 12.57
CA SER A 28 -2.78 8.69 11.72
C SER A 28 -2.05 7.36 11.78
N GLU A 29 -2.70 6.32 11.30
CA GLU A 29 -2.11 5.03 11.05
C GLU A 29 -2.56 4.62 9.65
N THR A 30 -1.85 5.13 8.64
CA THR A 30 -1.94 4.60 7.28
C THR A 30 -1.43 3.16 7.34
N TYR A 31 -2.31 2.22 7.70
CA TYR A 31 -2.11 0.80 7.43
C TYR A 31 -2.13 0.66 5.91
N ILE A 32 -0.95 0.79 5.30
CA ILE A 32 -0.77 0.52 3.89
C ILE A 32 -1.11 -0.96 3.69
N ASN A 33 -2.11 -1.25 2.85
CA ASN A 33 -2.70 -2.58 2.63
C ASN A 33 -3.67 -3.05 3.74
N GLU A 34 -4.64 -2.22 4.10
CA GLU A 34 -5.75 -2.60 5.00
C GLU A 34 -6.60 -3.76 4.45
N TYR A 35 -6.66 -3.93 3.13
CA TYR A 35 -7.53 -4.88 2.44
C TYR A 35 -6.74 -6.04 1.84
N THR A 36 -7.43 -7.18 1.65
CA THR A 36 -6.92 -8.26 0.80
C THR A 36 -6.69 -7.72 -0.61
N LEU A 37 -5.74 -8.28 -1.35
CA LEU A 37 -5.41 -7.84 -2.71
C LEU A 37 -6.64 -7.74 -3.63
N THR A 38 -7.54 -8.74 -3.60
CA THR A 38 -8.79 -8.71 -4.37
C THR A 38 -9.65 -7.49 -4.01
N GLU A 39 -9.81 -7.20 -2.72
CA GLU A 39 -10.58 -6.03 -2.29
C GLU A 39 -9.84 -4.72 -2.61
N THR A 40 -8.52 -4.68 -2.52
CA THR A 40 -7.70 -3.57 -3.00
C THR A 40 -7.97 -3.28 -4.48
N VAL A 41 -7.93 -4.30 -5.34
CA VAL A 41 -8.18 -4.12 -6.78
C VAL A 41 -9.61 -3.65 -7.06
N LYS A 42 -10.61 -4.25 -6.41
CA LYS A 42 -12.02 -3.85 -6.56
C LYS A 42 -12.28 -2.40 -6.14
N ARG A 43 -11.64 -1.93 -5.07
CA ARG A 43 -11.79 -0.55 -4.57
C ARG A 43 -11.04 0.48 -5.39
N SER A 44 -10.03 0.04 -6.13
CA SER A 44 -9.16 0.96 -6.86
C SER A 44 -9.87 1.66 -8.01
N THR A 45 -9.65 2.97 -8.09
CA THR A 45 -10.01 3.86 -9.20
C THR A 45 -8.80 4.15 -10.09
N LYS A 46 -7.59 3.95 -9.56
CA LYS A 46 -6.33 4.10 -10.29
C LYS A 46 -5.26 3.16 -9.76
N ILE A 47 -4.44 2.62 -10.66
CA ILE A 47 -3.21 1.89 -10.35
C ILE A 47 -2.04 2.63 -11.02
N THR A 48 -0.93 2.82 -10.31
CA THR A 48 0.35 3.21 -10.93
C THR A 48 1.40 2.15 -10.68
N ILE A 49 2.24 1.90 -11.68
CA ILE A 49 3.39 1.01 -11.56
C ILE A 49 4.65 1.82 -11.80
N GLU A 50 5.58 1.77 -10.86
CA GLU A 50 6.83 2.51 -10.92
C GLU A 50 8.00 1.53 -10.94
N LEU A 51 9.04 1.88 -11.68
CA LEU A 51 10.27 1.12 -11.80
C LEU A 51 11.26 1.60 -10.74
N HIS A 52 11.90 0.65 -10.08
CA HIS A 52 12.96 0.90 -9.12
C HIS A 52 14.28 0.34 -9.63
N LYS A 53 15.38 0.99 -9.23
CA LYS A 53 16.73 0.49 -9.48
C LYS A 53 17.42 0.21 -8.16
N LYS A 54 18.01 -0.97 -8.02
CA LYS A 54 18.86 -1.30 -6.88
C LYS A 54 20.07 -0.38 -6.87
N LEU A 55 20.26 0.32 -5.75
CA LEU A 55 21.43 1.14 -5.47
C LEU A 55 22.10 0.58 -4.22
N GLU A 56 23.26 -0.03 -4.42
CA GLU A 56 24.11 -0.51 -3.34
C GLU A 56 25.13 0.58 -3.00
N THR A 57 25.23 0.89 -1.72
CA THR A 57 26.24 1.77 -1.14
C THR A 57 26.96 1.00 -0.04
N ASP A 58 28.12 1.50 0.39
CA ASP A 58 28.90 0.89 1.47
C ASP A 58 28.10 0.74 2.78
N SER A 59 27.07 1.57 2.98
CA SER A 59 26.27 1.60 4.21
C SER A 59 24.91 0.92 4.11
N ALA A 60 24.33 0.81 2.90
CA ALA A 60 22.98 0.30 2.72
C ALA A 60 22.66 -0.07 1.26
N THR A 61 21.67 -0.94 1.09
CA THR A 61 20.96 -1.14 -0.18
C THR A 61 19.67 -0.34 -0.17
N THR A 62 19.43 0.44 -1.23
CA THR A 62 18.19 1.19 -1.44
C THR A 62 17.61 0.90 -2.81
N PHE A 63 16.34 1.23 -2.99
CA PHE A 63 15.61 1.02 -4.24
C PHE A 63 14.87 2.31 -4.63
N PRO A 64 15.58 3.37 -5.07
CA PRO A 64 14.93 4.58 -5.55
C PRO A 64 14.03 4.30 -6.78
N VAL A 65 12.91 5.01 -6.85
CA VAL A 65 12.08 5.08 -8.07
C VAL A 65 12.89 5.80 -9.15
N VAL A 66 12.96 5.21 -10.35
CA VAL A 66 13.67 5.77 -11.51
C VAL A 66 12.76 6.12 -12.67
N ASP A 67 11.57 5.51 -12.73
CA ASP A 67 10.61 5.77 -13.80
C ASP A 67 9.18 5.39 -13.37
N LYS A 68 8.17 5.99 -14.03
CA LYS A 68 6.76 5.59 -13.91
C LYS A 68 6.34 4.89 -15.18
N LEU A 69 6.14 3.58 -15.12
CA LEU A 69 5.87 2.75 -16.29
C LEU A 69 4.46 2.92 -16.82
N CYS A 70 3.47 3.00 -15.92
CA CYS A 70 2.09 3.16 -16.35
C CYS A 70 1.22 3.83 -15.29
N GLU A 71 0.14 4.42 -15.79
CA GLU A 71 -1.04 4.79 -15.02
C GLU A 71 -2.27 4.13 -15.66
N VAL A 72 -3.03 3.39 -14.87
CA VAL A 72 -4.24 2.69 -15.30
C VAL A 72 -5.42 3.27 -14.54
N THR A 73 -6.36 3.90 -15.24
CA THR A 73 -7.60 4.47 -14.70
C THR A 73 -8.85 3.78 -15.23
N ASN A 74 -8.72 2.99 -16.30
CA ASN A 74 -9.84 2.22 -16.84
C ASN A 74 -10.22 1.07 -15.90
N LYS A 75 -11.49 1.02 -15.48
CA LYS A 75 -11.96 0.02 -14.50
C LYS A 75 -11.78 -1.42 -14.97
N ASN A 76 -11.98 -1.72 -16.24
CA ASN A 76 -11.81 -3.08 -16.77
C ASN A 76 -10.33 -3.50 -16.77
N GLN A 77 -9.41 -2.57 -17.09
CA GLN A 77 -7.97 -2.84 -17.00
C GLN A 77 -7.52 -3.02 -15.54
N ILE A 78 -8.08 -2.24 -14.61
CA ILE A 78 -7.84 -2.40 -13.16
C ILE A 78 -8.31 -3.79 -12.70
N LEU A 79 -9.53 -4.20 -13.04
CA LEU A 79 -10.05 -5.52 -12.64
C LEU A 79 -9.28 -6.66 -13.32
N ASP A 80 -8.79 -6.45 -14.54
CA ASP A 80 -7.89 -7.40 -15.21
C ASP A 80 -6.60 -7.66 -14.43
N PHE A 81 -6.20 -6.77 -13.52
CA PHE A 81 -5.04 -6.97 -12.66
C PHE A 81 -5.20 -8.18 -11.73
N GLU A 82 -6.43 -8.53 -11.32
CA GLU A 82 -6.68 -9.75 -10.54
C GLU A 82 -6.19 -11.02 -11.26
N LYS A 83 -6.21 -11.02 -12.61
CA LYS A 83 -5.74 -12.14 -13.43
C LYS A 83 -4.25 -12.39 -13.28
N VAL A 84 -3.46 -11.38 -12.87
CA VAL A 84 -2.03 -11.56 -12.54
C VAL A 84 -1.88 -12.56 -11.38
N PHE A 85 -2.86 -12.60 -10.48
CA PHE A 85 -2.83 -13.41 -9.25
C PHE A 85 -3.77 -14.62 -9.31
N ALA A 86 -4.51 -14.83 -10.40
CA ALA A 86 -5.45 -15.95 -10.52
C ALA A 86 -4.81 -17.32 -10.27
N ASN A 87 -3.51 -17.47 -10.59
CA ASN A 87 -2.71 -18.66 -10.31
C ASN A 87 -1.61 -18.40 -9.27
N GLY A 88 -1.67 -17.26 -8.57
CA GLY A 88 -0.69 -16.83 -7.59
C GLY A 88 -0.87 -17.58 -6.29
N LYS A 89 0.21 -18.20 -5.79
CA LYS A 89 0.20 -18.79 -4.45
C LYS A 89 0.48 -17.67 -3.44
N ARG A 90 -0.45 -17.44 -2.50
CA ARG A 90 -0.17 -16.63 -1.31
C ARG A 90 0.84 -17.38 -0.44
N THR A 91 1.88 -16.69 -0.06
CA THR A 91 2.96 -17.16 0.81
C THR A 91 3.17 -16.18 1.95
N ASP A 92 3.71 -16.70 3.05
CA ASP A 92 4.01 -15.88 4.23
C ASP A 92 5.26 -15.02 4.00
N TYR A 93 5.86 -14.62 5.11
CA TYR A 93 6.98 -13.69 5.23
C TYR A 93 8.03 -13.78 4.11
N CYS A 94 8.44 -12.62 3.62
CA CYS A 94 9.49 -12.49 2.62
C CYS A 94 10.72 -11.79 3.22
N CYS A 95 11.80 -12.53 3.51
CA CYS A 95 13.09 -11.88 3.78
C CYS A 95 13.70 -11.38 2.48
N CYS A 96 14.06 -10.10 2.52
CA CYS A 96 15.15 -9.57 1.73
C CYS A 96 14.91 -9.60 0.20
N PRO A 97 13.71 -9.25 -0.31
CA PRO A 97 13.46 -9.17 -1.74
C PRO A 97 14.14 -7.94 -2.36
N ASP A 98 14.47 -8.02 -3.66
CA ASP A 98 14.82 -6.83 -4.42
C ASP A 98 13.53 -6.12 -4.88
N ILE A 99 13.43 -4.82 -4.65
CA ILE A 99 12.30 -4.03 -5.15
C ILE A 99 12.64 -3.59 -6.58
N ASN A 100 12.06 -4.27 -7.58
CA ASN A 100 12.17 -3.86 -8.98
C ASN A 100 10.99 -2.98 -9.41
N TYR A 101 9.81 -3.19 -8.84
CA TYR A 101 8.64 -2.37 -9.11
C TYR A 101 7.85 -2.06 -7.83
N SER A 102 7.14 -0.93 -7.83
CA SER A 102 6.04 -0.66 -6.91
C SER A 102 4.71 -0.67 -7.67
N ILE A 103 3.64 -1.06 -7.00
CA ILE A 103 2.27 -1.03 -7.48
C ILE A 103 1.47 -0.23 -6.46
N ASN A 104 1.16 1.01 -6.80
CA ASN A 104 0.41 1.91 -5.93
C ASN A 104 -1.06 1.89 -6.33
N PHE A 105 -1.93 1.77 -5.34
CA PHE A 105 -3.38 1.74 -5.51
C PHE A 105 -4.01 2.98 -4.90
N TYR A 106 -4.95 3.55 -5.65
CA TYR A 106 -5.67 4.75 -5.25
C TYR A 106 -7.17 4.51 -5.36
N GLN A 107 -7.93 5.11 -4.47
CA GLN A 107 -9.39 5.01 -4.41
C GLN A 107 -10.06 6.38 -4.49
N ASN A 108 -11.37 6.36 -4.74
CA ASN A 108 -12.25 7.52 -4.79
C ASN A 108 -11.86 8.56 -5.86
N GLU A 109 -12.64 9.65 -5.95
CA GLU A 109 -12.44 10.72 -6.94
C GLU A 109 -11.19 11.57 -6.63
N GLU A 110 -10.87 11.73 -5.35
CA GLU A 110 -9.70 12.47 -4.87
C GLU A 110 -8.37 11.72 -5.09
N LYS A 111 -8.42 10.50 -5.64
CA LYS A 111 -7.25 9.63 -5.88
C LYS A 111 -6.44 9.42 -4.59
N GLU A 112 -7.14 9.12 -3.51
CA GLU A 112 -6.53 8.83 -2.20
C GLU A 112 -5.69 7.55 -2.30
N TYR A 113 -4.41 7.64 -1.91
CA TYR A 113 -3.51 6.49 -1.84
C TYR A 113 -3.84 5.62 -0.63
N PHE A 114 -4.03 4.31 -0.82
CA PHE A 114 -4.45 3.42 0.27
C PHE A 114 -3.75 2.05 0.31
N ALA A 115 -3.00 1.67 -0.74
CA ALA A 115 -2.27 0.41 -0.76
C ALA A 115 -1.03 0.46 -1.66
N LEU A 116 -0.02 -0.32 -1.30
CA LEU A 116 1.24 -0.48 -2.03
C LEU A 116 1.77 -1.90 -1.91
N TYR A 117 2.09 -2.45 -3.06
CA TYR A 117 2.79 -3.72 -3.18
C TYR A 117 4.11 -3.49 -3.91
N HIS A 118 5.15 -4.17 -3.48
CA HIS A 118 6.42 -4.22 -4.18
C HIS A 118 6.55 -5.52 -4.97
N VAL A 119 7.42 -5.49 -5.97
CA VAL A 119 7.60 -6.61 -6.90
C VAL A 119 9.08 -6.94 -7.04
N ASP A 120 9.42 -8.19 -6.78
CA ASP A 120 10.71 -8.80 -7.05
C ASP A 120 10.60 -9.75 -8.24
N THR A 121 11.41 -9.49 -9.26
CA THR A 121 11.47 -10.23 -10.51
C THR A 121 12.81 -10.91 -10.75
N THR A 122 13.78 -10.71 -9.85
CA THR A 122 15.17 -11.14 -10.00
C THR A 122 15.47 -12.43 -9.22
N GLN A 123 14.90 -12.61 -8.03
CA GLN A 123 15.26 -13.73 -7.16
C GLN A 123 14.71 -15.08 -7.62
N LEU A 124 13.55 -15.11 -8.28
CA LEU A 124 12.93 -16.35 -8.76
C LEU A 124 12.99 -16.43 -10.28
N LYS A 125 13.69 -17.44 -10.82
CA LYS A 125 13.98 -17.57 -12.27
C LYS A 125 12.74 -17.38 -13.16
N ASN A 126 11.67 -18.12 -12.87
CA ASN A 126 10.44 -18.17 -13.69
C ASN A 126 9.21 -17.60 -12.96
N LYS A 127 9.42 -16.95 -11.81
CA LYS A 127 8.33 -16.42 -11.00
C LYS A 127 8.60 -14.96 -10.66
N VAL A 128 7.55 -14.28 -10.25
CA VAL A 128 7.60 -12.93 -9.73
C VAL A 128 6.98 -12.98 -8.34
N ARG A 129 7.63 -12.34 -7.38
CA ARG A 129 7.11 -12.20 -6.03
C ARG A 129 6.52 -10.80 -5.90
N ILE A 130 5.25 -10.72 -5.54
CA ILE A 130 4.56 -9.46 -5.24
C ILE A 130 4.27 -9.45 -3.75
N PHE A 131 4.67 -8.44 -3.01
CA PHE A 131 4.65 -8.47 -1.55
C PHE A 131 4.21 -7.15 -0.95
N GLU A 132 3.57 -7.23 0.22
CA GLU A 132 3.07 -6.07 0.96
C GLU A 132 4.21 -5.29 1.62
N THR A 133 4.02 -3.99 1.80
CA THR A 133 4.88 -3.17 2.67
C THR A 133 4.88 -3.75 4.10
N GLY A 134 6.07 -4.05 4.62
CA GLY A 134 6.23 -4.75 5.90
C GLY A 134 6.48 -6.25 5.78
N TYR A 135 6.50 -6.80 4.55
CA TYR A 135 6.92 -8.17 4.24
C TYR A 135 6.11 -9.28 4.89
N GLN A 136 4.90 -9.00 5.38
CA GLN A 136 4.08 -10.00 6.09
C GLN A 136 3.52 -11.06 5.15
N TYR A 137 3.04 -10.65 3.98
CA TYR A 137 2.51 -11.54 2.96
C TYR A 137 3.10 -11.27 1.58
N SER A 138 3.18 -12.34 0.79
CA SER A 138 3.63 -12.30 -0.59
C SER A 138 2.79 -13.20 -1.48
N TYR A 139 2.86 -12.96 -2.78
CA TYR A 139 2.20 -13.72 -3.83
C TYR A 139 3.26 -14.13 -4.84
N ILE A 140 3.35 -15.42 -5.13
CA ILE A 140 4.24 -15.94 -6.16
C ILE A 140 3.43 -16.17 -7.43
N VAL A 141 3.68 -15.36 -8.46
CA VAL A 141 2.99 -15.40 -9.74
C VAL A 141 3.92 -15.83 -10.87
N ASP A 142 3.37 -16.27 -12.00
CA ASP A 142 4.18 -16.64 -13.15
C ASP A 142 4.79 -15.41 -13.84
N LYS A 143 6.10 -15.48 -14.15
CA LYS A 143 6.81 -14.35 -14.76
C LYS A 143 6.28 -14.00 -16.15
N ASN A 144 5.76 -14.95 -16.90
CA ASN A 144 5.17 -14.68 -18.21
C ASN A 144 3.81 -13.97 -18.10
N ILE A 145 3.02 -14.29 -17.07
CA ILE A 145 1.76 -13.59 -16.79
C ILE A 145 2.04 -12.13 -16.44
N TRP A 146 3.01 -11.88 -15.55
CA TRP A 146 3.45 -10.53 -15.20
C TRP A 146 3.91 -9.73 -16.43
N LYS A 147 4.80 -10.31 -17.25
CA LYS A 147 5.27 -9.68 -18.48
C LYS A 147 4.14 -9.35 -19.44
N LYS A 148 3.21 -10.30 -19.67
CA LYS A 148 2.06 -10.10 -20.55
C LYS A 148 1.16 -8.96 -20.06
N TYR A 149 0.97 -8.84 -18.75
CA TYR A 149 0.23 -7.72 -18.16
C TYR A 149 0.93 -6.38 -18.43
N LEU A 150 2.24 -6.29 -18.16
CA LEU A 150 3.02 -5.06 -18.42
C LEU A 150 3.03 -4.68 -19.91
N SER A 151 3.12 -5.64 -20.83
CA SER A 151 3.02 -5.36 -22.27
C SER A 151 1.64 -4.83 -22.64
N LYS A 152 0.56 -5.45 -22.14
CA LYS A 152 -0.82 -5.06 -22.46
C LYS A 152 -1.12 -3.62 -22.05
N ILE A 153 -0.63 -3.19 -20.88
CA ILE A 153 -0.88 -1.82 -20.38
C ILE A 153 -0.02 -0.78 -21.10
N ASN A 154 1.19 -1.14 -21.55
CA ASN A 154 2.07 -0.24 -22.32
C ASN A 154 1.61 -0.06 -23.77
N GLU A 155 0.95 -1.05 -24.38
CA GLU A 155 0.38 -0.94 -25.74
C GLU A 155 -0.91 -0.09 -25.79
N SER A 156 -1.51 0.20 -24.64
CA SER A 156 -2.75 0.99 -24.53
C SER A 156 -2.56 2.48 -24.26
N HIS A 157 -1.30 2.95 -24.23
CA HIS A 157 -0.88 4.36 -24.22
C HIS A 157 -0.30 4.72 -25.58
#